data_AF-A0A5C3QP96-F1
#
_entry.id   AF-A0A5C3QP96-F1
#
_cell.length_a   1.000
_cell.length_b   1.000
_cell.length_c   1.000
_cell.angle_alpha   90.00
_cell.angle_beta   90.00
_cell.angle_gamma   90.00
#
_symmetry.space_group_name_H-M   'P 1'
#
loop_
_entity.id
_entity.type
_entity.pdbx_description
1 polymer ?
#
loop_
_entity_poly.entity_id
_entity_poly.type
_entity_poly.pdbx_seq_one_letter_code
_entity_poly.pdbx_strand_id
1 'polypeptide(L)'
;MHDGDDDPSSEDKEEITKAMSAPYHVPLEILCNASVSCAIPPTATEKNMANELRPLWSPIMQRVWSEPWNTLEPKPRHARLMERVVIPQLFVRLTLVDPSFLDIIFKPSDLTLAVLLRYWMYSVERVDNRLTLGVLAPLLRKNTTQLFLGASKTGGTGKKKRTAAQTANAVVAAFAIHLESFPVEDLKGEYDFFHLLFDHSKKSKSVFNRAVHKSDRFWAANADVLRRSAKYSGPDKLDKYMGALTTLSSVMTDVENAPADPEGKESSVDALMQSWFSAGVLAPRTIKLLRLELPRPKLVKALLVAFQNPQGQGRQLKKDHQEFMTQGAGANVENAMWVPGGWQMMALLEAKVKEPRDCARRGCEKKRSAKMDSEEEKKKFMCEMCDVTGYCSEDCLTGNIIEHKQICGWVHMIEDVMKNVALRPT
;
A
#
# COMPACT_ATOMS: atom_id res chain seq x y z
N MET A 1 -51.82 -6.12 -38.75
CA MET A 1 -52.32 -6.03 -37.36
C MET A 1 -51.38 -6.90 -36.55
N HIS A 2 -50.43 -6.28 -35.84
CA HIS A 2 -49.62 -6.98 -34.85
C HIS A 2 -50.42 -6.93 -33.55
N ASP A 3 -51.36 -7.86 -33.39
CA ASP A 3 -52.22 -7.97 -32.19
C ASP A 3 -51.48 -8.71 -31.06
N GLY A 4 -50.32 -8.17 -30.69
CA GLY A 4 -49.48 -8.72 -29.62
C GLY A 4 -48.71 -7.61 -28.91
N ASP A 5 -49.43 -6.80 -28.13
CA ASP A 5 -48.83 -5.94 -27.10
C ASP A 5 -48.34 -6.84 -25.96
N ASP A 6 -47.25 -7.57 -26.19
CA ASP A 6 -46.50 -8.20 -25.10
C ASP A 6 -45.72 -7.09 -24.39
N ASP A 7 -46.30 -6.62 -23.28
CA ASP A 7 -45.63 -5.71 -22.36
C ASP A 7 -44.26 -6.30 -21.98
N PRO A 8 -43.14 -5.55 -22.12
CA PRO A 8 -41.81 -6.08 -21.84
C PRO A 8 -41.76 -6.61 -20.40
N SER A 9 -41.10 -7.76 -20.22
CA SER A 9 -41.00 -8.41 -18.92
C SER A 9 -40.29 -7.51 -17.91
N SER A 10 -40.44 -7.79 -16.62
CA SER A 10 -39.73 -7.06 -15.57
C SER A 10 -38.20 -7.15 -15.74
N GLU A 11 -37.71 -8.29 -16.23
CA GLU A 11 -36.29 -8.50 -16.52
C GLU A 11 -35.84 -7.62 -17.70
N ASP A 12 -36.62 -7.56 -18.79
CA ASP A 12 -36.32 -6.68 -19.93
C ASP A 12 -36.27 -5.20 -19.50
N LYS A 13 -37.24 -4.76 -18.68
CA LYS A 13 -37.28 -3.39 -18.15
C LYS A 13 -36.04 -3.09 -17.29
N GLU A 14 -35.59 -4.04 -16.49
CA GLU A 14 -34.37 -3.89 -15.68
C GLU A 14 -33.10 -3.87 -16.54
N GLU A 15 -33.00 -4.74 -17.55
CA GLU A 15 -31.88 -4.76 -18.48
C GLU A 15 -31.79 -3.47 -19.31
N ILE A 16 -32.92 -2.98 -19.83
CA ILE A 16 -33.00 -1.69 -20.52
C ILE A 16 -32.54 -0.58 -19.59
N THR A 17 -33.03 -0.55 -18.35
CA THR A 17 -32.64 0.46 -17.36
C THR A 17 -31.14 0.41 -17.05
N LYS A 18 -30.55 -0.79 -16.95
CA LYS A 18 -29.10 -0.99 -16.76
C LYS A 18 -28.28 -0.64 -18.00
N ALA A 19 -28.87 -0.71 -19.19
CA ALA A 19 -28.21 -0.33 -20.43
C ALA A 19 -28.21 1.19 -20.67
N MET A 20 -29.19 1.91 -20.10
CA MET A 20 -29.29 3.37 -20.24
C MET A 20 -28.08 4.10 -19.64
N SER A 21 -27.60 5.10 -20.37
CA SER A 21 -26.59 6.04 -19.88
C SER A 21 -27.16 6.94 -18.79
N ALA A 22 -26.28 7.47 -17.95
CA ALA A 22 -26.64 8.49 -16.98
C ALA A 22 -27.21 9.73 -17.70
N PRO A 23 -28.29 10.37 -17.18
CA PRO A 23 -28.91 11.53 -17.83
C PRO A 23 -27.96 12.71 -18.05
N TYR A 24 -26.88 12.81 -17.27
CA TYR A 24 -25.87 13.85 -17.41
C TYR A 24 -24.77 13.50 -18.43
N HIS A 25 -24.69 12.26 -18.92
CA HIS A 25 -23.59 11.81 -19.76
C HIS A 25 -23.52 12.56 -21.09
N VAL A 26 -24.62 12.57 -21.87
CA VAL A 26 -24.65 13.20 -23.20
C VAL A 26 -24.33 14.70 -23.14
N PRO A 27 -24.91 15.51 -22.23
CA PRO A 27 -24.51 16.91 -22.08
C PRO A 27 -23.01 17.09 -21.74
N LEU A 28 -22.46 16.26 -20.85
CA LEU A 28 -21.04 16.33 -20.50
C LEU A 28 -20.13 15.91 -21.65
N GLU A 29 -20.55 14.94 -22.44
CA GLU A 29 -19.82 14.48 -23.63
C GLU A 29 -19.74 15.59 -24.69
N ILE A 30 -20.83 16.32 -24.93
CA ILE A 30 -20.85 17.47 -25.82
C ILE A 30 -19.85 18.53 -25.36
N LEU A 31 -19.86 18.88 -24.07
CA LEU A 31 -18.90 19.83 -23.49
C LEU A 31 -17.46 19.32 -23.57
N CYS A 32 -17.24 18.03 -23.33
CA CYS A 32 -15.93 17.39 -23.45
C CYS A 32 -15.41 17.49 -24.89
N ASN A 33 -16.21 17.13 -25.88
CA ASN A 33 -15.84 17.20 -27.29
C ASN A 33 -15.55 18.64 -27.75
N ALA A 34 -16.34 19.61 -27.30
CA ALA A 34 -16.07 21.03 -27.54
C ALA A 34 -14.72 21.44 -26.93
N SER A 35 -14.43 21.05 -25.68
CA SER A 35 -13.18 21.38 -24.98
C SER A 35 -11.93 20.70 -25.57
N VAL A 36 -12.07 19.49 -26.11
CA VAL A 36 -10.97 18.77 -26.78
C VAL A 36 -10.60 19.43 -28.10
N SER A 37 -11.55 20.10 -28.73
CA SER A 37 -11.38 20.80 -30.01
C SER A 37 -10.79 22.21 -29.85
N CYS A 38 -10.55 22.68 -28.63
CA CYS A 38 -9.99 24.00 -28.40
C CYS A 38 -8.56 24.13 -28.97
N ALA A 39 -8.26 25.29 -29.53
CA ALA A 39 -6.93 25.64 -29.98
C ALA A 39 -5.93 25.76 -28.80
N ILE A 40 -4.65 25.56 -29.12
CA ILE A 40 -3.54 25.83 -28.20
C ILE A 40 -2.60 26.81 -28.92
N PRO A 41 -2.57 28.10 -28.54
CA PRO A 41 -3.28 28.75 -27.43
C PRO A 41 -4.80 28.91 -27.66
N PRO A 42 -5.62 29.05 -26.59
CA PRO A 42 -7.06 29.12 -26.72
C PRO A 42 -7.56 30.44 -27.30
N THR A 43 -8.60 30.36 -28.14
CA THR A 43 -9.26 31.51 -28.77
C THR A 43 -10.16 32.28 -27.77
N ALA A 44 -10.64 33.46 -28.16
CA ALA A 44 -11.57 34.24 -27.33
C ALA A 44 -12.87 33.48 -27.04
N THR A 45 -13.39 32.74 -28.02
CA THR A 45 -14.60 31.91 -27.87
C THR A 45 -14.38 30.79 -26.85
N GLU A 46 -13.23 30.12 -26.89
CA GLU A 46 -12.92 29.00 -25.98
C GLU A 46 -12.70 29.49 -24.54
N LYS A 47 -12.07 30.67 -24.38
CA LYS A 47 -11.96 31.33 -23.07
C LYS A 47 -13.34 31.71 -22.52
N ASN A 48 -14.22 32.26 -23.36
CA ASN A 48 -15.59 32.57 -22.96
C ASN A 48 -16.36 31.32 -22.52
N MET A 49 -16.25 30.22 -23.27
CA MET A 49 -16.84 28.93 -22.88
C MET A 49 -16.33 28.46 -21.51
N ALA A 50 -15.02 28.51 -21.25
CA ALA A 50 -14.45 28.12 -19.96
C ALA A 50 -14.92 29.04 -18.81
N ASN A 51 -15.04 30.35 -19.08
CA ASN A 51 -15.56 31.34 -18.13
C ASN A 51 -17.03 31.10 -17.78
N GLU A 52 -17.86 30.72 -18.75
CA GLU A 52 -19.28 30.41 -18.54
C GLU A 52 -19.47 29.08 -17.79
N LEU A 53 -18.61 28.09 -18.04
CA LEU A 53 -18.70 26.78 -17.38
C LEU A 53 -18.20 26.82 -15.93
N ARG A 54 -17.24 27.69 -15.62
CA ARG A 54 -16.65 27.86 -14.29
C ARG A 54 -17.67 27.97 -13.15
N PRO A 55 -18.63 28.91 -13.15
CA PRO A 55 -19.61 29.03 -12.06
C PRO A 55 -20.57 27.82 -11.97
N LEU A 56 -20.70 27.03 -13.03
CA LEU A 56 -21.59 25.87 -13.10
C LEU A 56 -20.91 24.55 -12.70
N TRP A 57 -19.58 24.52 -12.61
CA TRP A 57 -18.81 23.30 -12.38
C TRP A 57 -19.16 22.59 -11.06
N SER A 58 -19.14 23.32 -9.94
CA SER A 58 -19.46 22.72 -8.63
C SER A 58 -20.89 22.17 -8.56
N PRO A 59 -21.94 22.88 -9.06
CA PRO A 59 -23.27 22.29 -9.23
C PRO A 59 -23.32 21.01 -10.07
N ILE A 60 -22.58 20.96 -11.18
CA ILE A 60 -22.49 19.75 -12.02
C ILE A 60 -21.87 18.59 -11.23
N MET A 61 -20.73 18.82 -10.55
CA MET A 61 -20.07 17.79 -9.74
C MET A 61 -20.96 17.33 -8.57
N GLN A 62 -21.71 18.24 -7.96
CA GLN A 62 -22.69 17.90 -6.93
C GLN A 62 -23.78 16.98 -7.46
N ARG A 63 -24.28 17.22 -8.67
CA ARG A 63 -25.27 16.34 -9.31
C ARG A 63 -24.67 14.97 -9.59
N VAL A 64 -23.51 14.89 -10.24
CA VAL A 64 -22.81 13.62 -10.53
C VAL A 64 -22.54 12.83 -9.24
N TRP A 65 -22.18 13.52 -8.16
CA TRP A 65 -21.91 12.89 -6.88
C TRP A 65 -23.17 12.33 -6.20
N SER A 66 -24.24 13.11 -6.18
CA SER A 66 -25.52 12.77 -5.54
C SER A 66 -26.30 11.72 -6.32
N GLU A 67 -26.23 11.78 -7.64
CA GLU A 67 -26.95 10.94 -8.60
C GLU A 67 -25.94 10.19 -9.48
N PRO A 68 -25.11 9.27 -8.94
CA PRO A 68 -24.12 8.58 -9.75
C PRO A 68 -24.74 7.74 -10.87
N TRP A 69 -26.05 7.43 -10.77
CA TRP A 69 -26.77 6.53 -11.66
C TRP A 69 -26.04 5.20 -11.76
N ASN A 70 -26.03 4.61 -12.95
CA ASN A 70 -25.36 3.36 -13.23
C ASN A 70 -23.83 3.50 -13.40
N THR A 71 -23.21 4.69 -13.32
CA THR A 71 -21.77 4.89 -13.61
C THR A 71 -20.80 4.08 -12.72
N LEU A 72 -21.30 3.57 -11.58
CA LEU A 72 -20.53 2.71 -10.68
C LEU A 72 -20.70 1.21 -10.98
N GLU A 73 -21.61 0.85 -11.88
CA GLU A 73 -21.81 -0.53 -12.29
C GLU A 73 -20.68 -0.98 -13.22
N PRO A 74 -20.24 -2.25 -13.13
CA PRO A 74 -19.21 -2.80 -14.00
C PRO A 74 -19.73 -3.08 -15.42
N LYS A 75 -21.05 -3.15 -15.61
CA LYS A 75 -21.71 -3.49 -16.89
C LYS A 75 -22.85 -2.50 -17.23
N PRO A 76 -23.17 -2.29 -18.52
CA PRO A 76 -22.38 -2.71 -19.69
C PRO A 76 -21.06 -1.93 -19.79
N ARG A 77 -19.94 -2.65 -19.92
CA ARG A 77 -18.59 -2.12 -19.66
C ARG A 77 -18.27 -0.85 -20.45
N HIS A 78 -18.62 -0.82 -21.74
CA HIS A 78 -18.32 0.30 -22.62
C HIS A 78 -19.07 1.59 -22.24
N ALA A 79 -20.38 1.54 -21.95
CA ALA A 79 -21.13 2.72 -21.56
C ALA A 79 -20.61 3.32 -20.25
N ARG A 80 -20.31 2.45 -19.28
CA ARG A 80 -19.81 2.82 -17.95
C ARG A 80 -18.41 3.43 -18.02
N LEU A 81 -17.58 2.91 -18.93
CA LEU A 81 -16.28 3.50 -19.28
C LEU A 81 -16.47 4.94 -19.80
N MET A 82 -17.32 5.15 -20.80
CA MET A 82 -17.54 6.47 -21.41
C MET A 82 -18.03 7.52 -20.39
N GLU A 83 -18.91 7.11 -19.46
CA GLU A 83 -19.38 7.97 -18.37
C GLU A 83 -18.25 8.35 -17.40
N ARG A 84 -17.31 7.45 -17.11
CA ARG A 84 -16.20 7.73 -16.18
C ARG A 84 -15.07 8.54 -16.79
N VAL A 85 -14.83 8.44 -18.10
CA VAL A 85 -13.74 9.19 -18.78
C VAL A 85 -14.08 10.64 -19.07
N VAL A 86 -15.37 10.97 -19.24
CA VAL A 86 -15.79 12.31 -19.70
C VAL A 86 -15.38 13.42 -18.73
N ILE A 87 -15.50 13.18 -17.42
CA ILE A 87 -15.17 14.18 -16.38
C ILE A 87 -13.66 14.43 -16.28
N PRO A 88 -12.78 13.43 -16.09
CA PRO A 88 -11.33 13.69 -16.04
C PRO A 88 -10.82 14.32 -17.33
N GLN A 89 -11.33 13.91 -18.49
CA GLN A 89 -10.92 14.48 -19.77
C GLN A 89 -11.35 15.95 -19.92
N LEU A 90 -12.63 16.25 -19.65
CA LEU A 90 -13.15 17.61 -19.65
C LEU A 90 -12.37 18.49 -18.67
N PHE A 91 -12.11 17.99 -17.45
CA PHE A 91 -11.33 18.72 -16.45
C PHE A 91 -9.93 19.08 -16.95
N VAL A 92 -9.17 18.11 -17.48
CA VAL A 92 -7.82 18.38 -18.02
C VAL A 92 -7.88 19.45 -19.11
N ARG A 93 -8.83 19.35 -20.03
CA ARG A 93 -8.98 20.33 -21.13
C ARG A 93 -9.31 21.73 -20.61
N LEU A 94 -10.25 21.85 -19.68
CA LEU A 94 -10.59 23.15 -19.09
C LEU A 94 -9.41 23.77 -18.35
N THR A 95 -8.56 22.98 -17.68
CA THR A 95 -7.36 23.51 -17.01
C THR A 95 -6.26 23.94 -17.99
N LEU A 96 -6.22 23.38 -19.20
CA LEU A 96 -5.32 23.84 -20.27
C LEU A 96 -5.81 25.13 -20.92
N VAL A 97 -7.12 25.28 -21.08
CA VAL A 97 -7.75 26.51 -21.62
C VAL A 97 -7.65 27.65 -20.61
N ASP A 98 -7.93 27.36 -19.33
CA ASP A 98 -7.84 28.32 -18.25
C ASP A 98 -7.33 27.68 -16.94
N PRO A 99 -6.05 27.91 -16.57
CA PRO A 99 -5.47 27.37 -15.34
C PRO A 99 -6.17 27.79 -14.05
N SER A 100 -6.88 28.92 -14.02
CA SER A 100 -7.64 29.37 -12.82
C SER A 100 -8.87 28.50 -12.52
N PHE A 101 -9.20 27.55 -13.41
CA PHE A 101 -10.15 26.48 -13.11
C PHE A 101 -9.71 25.62 -11.91
N LEU A 102 -8.41 25.56 -11.63
CA LEU A 102 -7.88 24.88 -10.44
C LEU A 102 -8.36 25.52 -9.12
N ASP A 103 -8.67 26.82 -9.12
CA ASP A 103 -9.16 27.51 -7.92
C ASP A 103 -10.56 27.04 -7.50
N ILE A 104 -11.31 26.41 -8.41
CA ILE A 104 -12.63 25.84 -8.14
C ILE A 104 -12.47 24.54 -7.35
N ILE A 105 -11.62 23.64 -7.84
CA ILE A 105 -11.49 22.28 -7.27
C ILE A 105 -10.85 22.25 -5.89
N PHE A 106 -10.06 23.26 -5.56
CA PHE A 106 -9.44 23.39 -4.25
C PHE A 106 -10.38 24.06 -3.24
N LYS A 107 -11.60 24.43 -3.63
CA LYS A 107 -12.62 24.84 -2.66
C LYS A 107 -13.10 23.60 -1.91
N PRO A 108 -13.14 23.61 -0.56
CA PRO A 108 -13.59 22.46 0.23
C PRO A 108 -15.02 21.98 -0.08
N SER A 109 -15.85 22.85 -0.68
CA SER A 109 -17.22 22.53 -1.08
C SER A 109 -17.31 21.82 -2.43
N ASP A 110 -16.27 21.88 -3.25
CA ASP A 110 -16.26 21.25 -4.56
C ASP A 110 -16.03 19.73 -4.45
N LEU A 111 -16.71 18.96 -5.29
CA LEU A 111 -16.72 17.50 -5.22
C LEU A 111 -15.92 16.83 -6.35
N THR A 112 -15.16 17.58 -7.16
CA THR A 112 -14.39 17.02 -8.28
C THR A 112 -13.44 15.91 -7.82
N LEU A 113 -12.65 16.16 -6.78
CA LEU A 113 -11.72 15.15 -6.24
C LEU A 113 -12.44 13.90 -5.73
N ALA A 114 -13.60 14.08 -5.11
CA ALA A 114 -14.40 12.97 -4.59
C ALA A 114 -14.99 12.13 -5.75
N VAL A 115 -15.53 12.80 -6.78
CA VAL A 115 -16.05 12.15 -8.00
C VAL A 115 -14.94 11.39 -8.71
N LEU A 116 -13.78 12.01 -8.92
CA LEU A 116 -12.63 11.38 -9.59
C LEU A 116 -12.10 10.18 -8.80
N LEU A 117 -11.97 10.29 -7.48
CA LEU A 117 -11.57 9.15 -6.64
C LEU A 117 -12.59 8.02 -6.74
N ARG A 118 -13.89 8.35 -6.74
CA ARG A 118 -14.96 7.35 -6.92
C ARG A 118 -14.84 6.69 -8.30
N TYR A 119 -14.61 7.45 -9.37
CA TYR A 119 -14.45 6.85 -10.70
C TYR A 119 -13.21 5.96 -10.79
N TRP A 120 -12.09 6.39 -10.19
CA TRP A 120 -10.91 5.54 -10.07
C TRP A 120 -11.25 4.24 -9.33
N MET A 121 -11.89 4.28 -8.15
CA MET A 121 -12.24 3.09 -7.37
C MET A 121 -13.12 2.06 -8.10
N TYR A 122 -13.86 2.49 -9.13
CA TYR A 122 -14.74 1.64 -9.94
C TYR A 122 -14.23 1.48 -11.38
N SER A 123 -12.97 1.87 -11.65
CA SER A 123 -12.36 1.70 -12.96
C SER A 123 -12.12 0.22 -13.23
N VAL A 124 -12.56 -0.25 -14.39
CA VAL A 124 -12.40 -1.65 -14.82
C VAL A 124 -11.62 -1.77 -16.12
N GLU A 125 -11.22 -0.63 -16.72
CA GLU A 125 -10.47 -0.57 -17.95
C GLU A 125 -9.19 0.23 -17.77
N ARG A 126 -8.24 0.04 -18.69
CA ARG A 126 -6.98 0.78 -18.66
C ARG A 126 -7.21 2.29 -18.85
N VAL A 127 -8.23 2.66 -19.64
CA VAL A 127 -8.45 4.04 -20.10
C VAL A 127 -9.02 4.94 -19.00
N ASP A 128 -10.12 4.54 -18.33
CA ASP A 128 -10.67 5.31 -17.20
C ASP A 128 -9.69 5.34 -16.03
N ASN A 129 -9.00 4.23 -15.76
CA ASN A 129 -7.99 4.21 -14.73
C ASN A 129 -6.85 5.22 -14.99
N ARG A 130 -6.24 5.19 -16.18
CA ARG A 130 -5.14 6.11 -16.53
C ARG A 130 -5.57 7.56 -16.52
N LEU A 131 -6.76 7.89 -17.05
CA LEU A 131 -7.26 9.26 -17.08
C LEU A 131 -7.56 9.78 -15.67
N THR A 132 -8.21 8.99 -14.83
CA THR A 132 -8.50 9.39 -13.44
C THR A 132 -7.22 9.56 -12.62
N LEU A 133 -6.26 8.63 -12.71
CA LEU A 133 -4.96 8.73 -12.06
C LEU A 133 -4.12 9.90 -12.57
N GLY A 134 -4.16 10.16 -13.88
CA GLY A 134 -3.48 11.29 -14.52
C GLY A 134 -3.94 12.64 -13.98
N VAL A 135 -5.16 12.71 -13.43
CA VAL A 135 -5.69 13.90 -12.74
C VAL A 135 -5.43 13.84 -11.24
N LEU A 136 -5.73 12.72 -10.58
CA LEU A 136 -5.67 12.60 -9.12
C LEU A 136 -4.24 12.74 -8.59
N ALA A 137 -3.24 12.13 -9.22
CA ALA A 137 -1.87 12.14 -8.70
C ALA A 137 -1.25 13.56 -8.71
N PRO A 138 -1.31 14.37 -9.79
CA PRO A 138 -0.83 15.75 -9.75
C PRO A 138 -1.57 16.63 -8.73
N LEU A 139 -2.88 16.44 -8.57
CA LEU A 139 -3.67 17.23 -7.62
C LEU A 139 -3.33 16.90 -6.17
N LEU A 140 -3.15 15.62 -5.86
CA LEU A 140 -2.70 15.20 -4.54
C LEU A 140 -1.32 15.76 -4.19
N ARG A 141 -0.39 15.90 -5.14
CA ARG A 141 0.90 16.54 -4.86
C ARG A 141 0.76 18.01 -4.44
N LYS A 142 -0.27 18.71 -4.91
CA LYS A 142 -0.50 20.13 -4.65
C LYS A 142 -1.35 20.40 -3.41
N ASN A 143 -2.39 19.60 -3.16
CA ASN A 143 -3.32 19.87 -2.06
C ASN A 143 -3.93 18.58 -1.52
N THR A 144 -3.61 18.27 -0.27
CA THR A 144 -3.69 16.90 0.23
C THR A 144 -4.77 16.67 1.29
N THR A 145 -5.23 17.72 1.97
CA THR A 145 -6.19 17.61 3.08
C THR A 145 -7.63 17.30 2.64
N GLN A 146 -7.96 17.53 1.36
CA GLN A 146 -9.35 17.48 0.89
C GLN A 146 -9.82 16.09 0.42
N LEU A 147 -8.92 15.20 0.02
CA LEU A 147 -9.30 13.93 -0.64
C LEU A 147 -10.18 13.04 0.27
N PHE A 148 -9.75 12.80 1.51
CA PHE A 148 -10.47 11.92 2.43
C PHE A 148 -11.76 12.54 2.99
N LEU A 149 -11.84 13.86 3.07
CA LEU A 149 -13.04 14.56 3.55
C LEU A 149 -14.18 14.46 2.52
N GLY A 150 -13.87 14.63 1.23
CA GLY A 150 -14.84 14.54 0.14
C GLY A 150 -15.37 13.12 -0.06
N ALA A 151 -14.48 12.12 -0.05
CA ALA A 151 -14.82 10.72 -0.30
C ALA A 151 -15.72 10.06 0.77
N SER A 152 -15.83 10.69 1.94
CA SER A 152 -16.64 10.17 3.06
C SER A 152 -18.16 10.31 2.87
N LYS A 153 -18.63 11.18 1.97
CA LYS A 153 -20.07 11.32 1.71
C LYS A 153 -20.56 10.15 0.86
N THR A 154 -21.57 9.42 1.27
CA THR A 154 -22.24 8.45 0.40
C THR A 154 -23.13 9.23 -0.56
N GLY A 155 -23.09 8.92 -1.86
CA GLY A 155 -24.07 9.46 -2.81
C GLY A 155 -25.47 8.92 -2.46
N GLY A 156 -26.49 9.76 -2.58
CA GLY A 156 -27.88 9.46 -2.23
C GLY A 156 -28.36 10.09 -0.92
N THR A 157 -29.54 10.68 -0.94
CA THR A 157 -30.15 11.53 0.11
C THR A 157 -30.55 10.80 1.41
N GLY A 158 -30.11 9.56 1.64
CA GLY A 158 -30.51 8.78 2.82
C GLY A 158 -29.45 7.85 3.41
N LYS A 159 -28.23 7.80 2.84
CA LYS A 159 -27.19 6.90 3.35
C LYS A 159 -26.33 7.60 4.40
N LYS A 160 -26.06 6.89 5.51
CA LYS A 160 -25.16 7.37 6.57
C LYS A 160 -23.79 7.72 5.97
N LYS A 161 -23.25 8.89 6.34
CA LYS A 161 -21.90 9.32 5.95
C LYS A 161 -20.87 8.27 6.38
N ARG A 162 -19.97 7.87 5.48
CA ARG A 162 -18.88 6.95 5.83
C ARG A 162 -17.96 7.61 6.84
N THR A 163 -17.45 6.82 7.77
CA THR A 163 -16.34 7.27 8.62
C THR A 163 -15.05 7.35 7.79
N ALA A 164 -14.05 8.07 8.29
CA ALA A 164 -12.73 8.10 7.66
C ALA A 164 -12.14 6.68 7.50
N ALA A 165 -12.35 5.80 8.49
CA ALA A 165 -11.89 4.42 8.45
C ALA A 165 -12.61 3.59 7.37
N GLN A 166 -13.93 3.73 7.24
CA GLN A 166 -14.69 3.07 6.17
C GLN A 166 -14.25 3.54 4.79
N THR A 167 -13.95 4.84 4.66
CA THR A 167 -13.45 5.41 3.40
C THR A 167 -12.07 4.86 3.06
N ALA A 168 -11.15 4.84 4.03
CA ALA A 168 -9.82 4.26 3.87
C ALA A 168 -9.88 2.78 3.47
N ASN A 169 -10.69 1.97 4.17
CA ASN A 169 -10.87 0.55 3.83
C ASN A 169 -11.40 0.36 2.41
N ALA A 170 -12.34 1.20 1.97
CA ALA A 170 -12.87 1.12 0.62
C ALA A 170 -11.81 1.46 -0.44
N VAL A 171 -10.97 2.46 -0.19
CA VAL A 171 -9.85 2.83 -1.09
C VAL A 171 -8.81 1.69 -1.16
N VAL A 172 -8.44 1.10 -0.01
CA VAL A 172 -7.51 -0.05 0.01
C VAL A 172 -8.09 -1.26 -0.70
N ALA A 173 -9.39 -1.52 -0.55
CA ALA A 173 -10.08 -2.58 -1.29
C ALA A 173 -10.09 -2.32 -2.81
N ALA A 174 -10.23 -1.07 -3.25
CA ALA A 174 -10.14 -0.72 -4.66
C ALA A 174 -8.73 -0.97 -5.22
N PHE A 175 -7.68 -0.56 -4.50
CA PHE A 175 -6.31 -0.92 -4.87
C PHE A 175 -6.14 -2.43 -5.03
N ALA A 176 -6.64 -3.23 -4.08
CA ALA A 176 -6.55 -4.68 -4.19
C ALA A 176 -7.23 -5.22 -5.47
N ILE A 177 -8.42 -4.73 -5.80
CA ILE A 177 -9.14 -5.09 -7.03
C ILE A 177 -8.32 -4.70 -8.27
N HIS A 178 -7.75 -3.49 -8.32
CA HIS A 178 -6.94 -3.03 -9.45
C HIS A 178 -5.67 -3.85 -9.60
N LEU A 179 -4.97 -4.11 -8.49
CA LEU A 179 -3.78 -4.96 -8.48
C LEU A 179 -4.13 -6.36 -9.00
N GLU A 180 -5.25 -6.96 -8.59
CA GLU A 180 -5.69 -8.28 -9.08
C GLU A 180 -6.06 -8.27 -10.57
N SER A 181 -6.78 -7.25 -11.02
CA SER A 181 -7.44 -7.26 -12.34
C SER A 181 -6.62 -6.65 -13.47
N PHE A 182 -5.77 -5.66 -13.18
CA PHE A 182 -5.02 -4.98 -14.23
C PHE A 182 -3.77 -5.75 -14.66
N PRO A 183 -3.44 -5.72 -15.95
CA PRO A 183 -2.19 -6.21 -16.48
C PRO A 183 -0.99 -5.50 -15.87
N VAL A 184 0.12 -6.22 -15.70
CA VAL A 184 1.32 -5.74 -14.98
C VAL A 184 1.86 -4.45 -15.61
N GLU A 185 1.78 -4.31 -16.92
CA GLU A 185 2.22 -3.12 -17.64
C GLU A 185 1.48 -1.84 -17.22
N ASP A 186 0.25 -1.94 -16.70
CA ASP A 186 -0.57 -0.79 -16.31
C ASP A 186 -0.48 -0.42 -14.82
N LEU A 187 0.12 -1.29 -14.00
CA LEU A 187 0.15 -1.10 -12.54
C LEU A 187 1.08 0.02 -12.06
N LYS A 188 1.88 0.63 -12.94
CA LYS A 188 2.77 1.73 -12.54
C LYS A 188 1.99 2.91 -11.96
N GLY A 189 0.89 3.29 -12.61
CA GLY A 189 0.05 4.39 -12.13
C GLY A 189 -0.56 4.10 -10.76
N GLU A 190 -0.98 2.84 -10.54
CA GLU A 190 -1.53 2.38 -9.26
C GLU A 190 -0.52 2.52 -8.12
N TYR A 191 0.71 2.04 -8.32
CA TYR A 191 1.75 2.16 -7.29
C TYR A 191 2.17 3.61 -7.05
N ASP A 192 2.34 4.40 -8.10
CA ASP A 192 2.68 5.83 -7.96
C ASP A 192 1.59 6.56 -7.15
N PHE A 193 0.32 6.25 -7.40
CA PHE A 193 -0.82 6.81 -6.67
C PHE A 193 -0.92 6.29 -5.23
N PHE A 194 -0.72 4.99 -5.03
CA PHE A 194 -0.68 4.36 -3.70
C PHE A 194 0.38 5.02 -2.83
N HIS A 195 1.62 5.12 -3.31
CA HIS A 195 2.73 5.70 -2.56
C HIS A 195 2.49 7.17 -2.23
N LEU A 196 1.96 7.93 -3.20
CA LEU A 196 1.60 9.33 -2.96
C LEU A 196 0.54 9.46 -1.86
N LEU A 197 -0.49 8.62 -1.89
CA LEU A 197 -1.55 8.62 -0.89
C LEU A 197 -1.03 8.18 0.49
N PHE A 198 -0.23 7.12 0.51
CA PHE A 198 0.36 6.54 1.71
C PHE A 198 1.30 7.51 2.42
N ASP A 199 2.22 8.14 1.68
CA ASP A 199 3.13 9.14 2.23
C ASP A 199 2.41 10.38 2.72
N HIS A 200 1.33 10.77 2.04
CA HIS A 200 0.52 11.88 2.49
C HIS A 200 -0.21 11.56 3.80
N SER A 201 -0.81 10.38 3.93
CA SER A 201 -1.54 9.99 5.15
C SER A 201 -0.65 9.84 6.39
N LYS A 202 0.67 9.71 6.23
CA LYS A 202 1.64 9.84 7.35
C LYS A 202 1.49 11.17 8.08
N LYS A 203 1.21 12.25 7.33
CA LYS A 203 1.10 13.61 7.87
C LYS A 203 -0.29 13.91 8.45
N SER A 204 -1.36 13.28 7.95
CA SER A 204 -2.74 13.71 8.19
C SER A 204 -3.61 12.68 8.93
N LYS A 205 -3.11 12.14 10.05
CA LYS A 205 -3.72 11.04 10.83
C LYS A 205 -3.74 9.72 10.04
N SER A 206 -3.07 8.69 10.57
CA SER A 206 -2.72 7.43 9.90
C SER A 206 -3.87 6.46 9.58
N VAL A 207 -5.10 6.94 9.39
CA VAL A 207 -6.28 6.07 9.15
C VAL A 207 -6.10 5.22 7.88
N PHE A 208 -5.56 5.80 6.80
CA PHE A 208 -5.27 5.07 5.57
C PHE A 208 -4.15 4.04 5.76
N ASN A 209 -3.02 4.41 6.37
CA ASN A 209 -1.92 3.47 6.62
C ASN A 209 -2.39 2.29 7.48
N ARG A 210 -3.17 2.55 8.54
CA ARG A 210 -3.76 1.48 9.36
C ARG A 210 -4.70 0.56 8.56
N ALA A 211 -5.46 1.09 7.60
CA ALA A 211 -6.28 0.27 6.71
C ALA A 211 -5.42 -0.61 5.80
N VAL A 212 -4.30 -0.08 5.29
CA VAL A 212 -3.31 -0.84 4.50
C VAL A 212 -2.70 -1.96 5.35
N HIS A 213 -2.26 -1.65 6.58
CA HIS A 213 -1.62 -2.64 7.47
C HIS A 213 -2.53 -3.84 7.75
N LYS A 214 -3.84 -3.61 7.83
CA LYS A 214 -4.86 -4.63 8.18
C LYS A 214 -5.50 -5.34 6.98
N SER A 215 -5.10 -5.04 5.75
CA SER A 215 -5.79 -5.54 4.56
C SER A 215 -5.14 -6.77 3.96
N ASP A 216 -5.56 -7.96 4.41
CA ASP A 216 -5.14 -9.26 3.85
C ASP A 216 -5.25 -9.31 2.32
N ARG A 217 -6.38 -8.82 1.79
CA ARG A 217 -6.64 -8.83 0.34
C ARG A 217 -5.65 -7.96 -0.43
N PHE A 218 -5.36 -6.76 0.05
CA PHE A 218 -4.37 -5.88 -0.59
C PHE A 218 -3.00 -6.54 -0.64
N TRP A 219 -2.57 -7.17 0.46
CA TRP A 219 -1.28 -7.86 0.52
C TRP A 219 -1.23 -9.11 -0.36
N ALA A 220 -2.32 -9.85 -0.46
CA ALA A 220 -2.44 -11.00 -1.37
C ALA A 220 -2.32 -10.54 -2.83
N ALA A 221 -3.02 -9.46 -3.19
CA ALA A 221 -2.94 -8.85 -4.51
C ALA A 221 -1.51 -8.35 -4.80
N ASN A 222 -0.86 -7.65 -3.86
CA ASN A 222 0.51 -7.17 -4.03
C ASN A 222 1.53 -8.32 -4.19
N ALA A 223 1.37 -9.42 -3.45
CA ALA A 223 2.18 -10.63 -3.62
C ALA A 223 1.98 -11.28 -4.99
N ASP A 224 0.74 -11.32 -5.47
CA ASP A 224 0.45 -11.81 -6.81
C ASP A 224 1.11 -10.94 -7.90
N VAL A 225 1.10 -9.61 -7.74
CA VAL A 225 1.82 -8.69 -8.64
C VAL A 225 3.31 -9.01 -8.67
N LEU A 226 3.97 -9.25 -7.53
CA LEU A 226 5.39 -9.66 -7.52
C LEU A 226 5.62 -10.92 -8.36
N ARG A 227 4.73 -11.92 -8.24
CA ARG A 227 4.83 -13.18 -9.01
C ARG A 227 4.57 -12.95 -10.50
N ARG A 228 3.57 -12.13 -10.87
CA ARG A 228 3.28 -11.81 -12.27
C ARG A 228 4.41 -10.97 -12.89
N SER A 229 4.93 -9.98 -12.19
CA SER A 229 6.09 -9.18 -12.60
C SER A 229 7.35 -10.03 -12.77
N ALA A 230 7.59 -11.02 -11.90
CA ALA A 230 8.73 -11.94 -12.06
C ALA A 230 8.64 -12.80 -13.34
N LYS A 231 7.43 -13.06 -13.84
CA LYS A 231 7.18 -13.79 -15.09
C LYS A 231 7.09 -12.87 -16.32
N TYR A 232 6.94 -11.57 -16.13
CA TYR A 232 6.85 -10.59 -17.21
C TYR A 232 8.17 -10.52 -17.99
N SER A 233 8.08 -10.53 -19.32
CA SER A 233 9.23 -10.54 -20.24
C SER A 233 9.48 -9.21 -20.94
N GLY A 234 8.69 -8.17 -20.64
CA GLY A 234 8.87 -6.84 -21.23
C GLY A 234 10.07 -6.09 -20.64
N PRO A 235 10.54 -5.03 -21.33
CA PRO A 235 11.73 -4.28 -20.95
C PRO A 235 11.64 -3.68 -19.54
N ASP A 236 10.43 -3.33 -19.09
CA ASP A 236 10.20 -2.68 -17.79
C ASP A 236 10.01 -3.67 -16.63
N LYS A 237 10.39 -4.95 -16.80
CA LYS A 237 10.19 -5.99 -15.78
C LYS A 237 10.66 -5.58 -14.39
N LEU A 238 11.87 -5.02 -14.31
CA LEU A 238 12.46 -4.61 -13.05
C LEU A 238 11.62 -3.52 -12.38
N ASP A 239 11.22 -2.49 -13.11
CA ASP A 239 10.41 -1.38 -12.59
C ASP A 239 9.06 -1.87 -12.02
N LYS A 240 8.40 -2.82 -12.70
CA LYS A 240 7.12 -3.38 -12.23
C LYS A 240 7.30 -4.22 -10.97
N TYR A 241 8.37 -5.00 -10.90
CA TYR A 241 8.72 -5.76 -9.71
C TYR A 241 9.06 -4.83 -8.54
N MET A 242 9.85 -3.79 -8.80
CA MET A 242 10.28 -2.81 -7.81
C MET A 242 9.13 -1.96 -7.27
N GLY A 243 8.09 -1.65 -8.04
CA GLY A 243 6.89 -0.97 -7.51
C GLY A 243 6.22 -1.75 -6.37
N ALA A 244 6.00 -3.05 -6.58
CA ALA A 244 5.40 -3.93 -5.58
C ALA A 244 6.32 -4.18 -4.38
N LEU A 245 7.64 -4.27 -4.60
CA LEU A 245 8.63 -4.44 -3.54
C LEU A 245 8.80 -3.16 -2.71
N THR A 246 8.81 -2.00 -3.36
CA THR A 246 8.88 -0.69 -2.69
C THR A 246 7.68 -0.51 -1.78
N THR A 247 6.50 -0.98 -2.17
CA THR A 247 5.30 -1.00 -1.31
C THR A 247 5.54 -1.75 0.00
N LEU A 248 6.14 -2.95 -0.04
CA LEU A 248 6.49 -3.70 1.17
C LEU A 248 7.47 -2.90 2.06
N SER A 249 8.53 -2.37 1.45
CA SER A 249 9.55 -1.62 2.18
C SER A 249 9.00 -0.33 2.80
N SER A 250 8.24 0.47 2.04
CA SER A 250 7.69 1.74 2.51
C SER A 250 6.74 1.56 3.68
N VAL A 251 5.94 0.48 3.69
CA VAL A 251 5.03 0.18 4.80
C VAL A 251 5.80 -0.28 6.03
N MET A 252 6.85 -1.12 5.88
CA MET A 252 7.70 -1.48 7.03
C MET A 252 8.36 -0.26 7.65
N THR A 253 8.93 0.62 6.84
CA THR A 253 9.55 1.87 7.31
C THR A 253 8.54 2.77 8.02
N ASP A 254 7.29 2.81 7.55
CA ASP A 254 6.22 3.58 8.24
C ASP A 254 5.91 3.02 9.62
N VAL A 255 5.73 1.70 9.73
CA VAL A 255 5.47 1.03 11.01
C VAL A 255 6.66 1.19 11.96
N GLU A 256 7.88 1.14 11.45
CA GLU A 256 9.09 1.36 12.23
C GLU A 256 9.19 2.78 12.78
N ASN A 257 8.88 3.78 11.96
CA ASN A 257 8.94 5.20 12.32
C ASN A 257 7.69 5.71 13.04
N ALA A 258 6.64 4.88 13.17
CA ALA A 258 5.45 5.25 13.90
C ALA A 258 5.81 5.64 15.36
N PRO A 259 5.18 6.69 15.91
CA PRO A 259 5.39 7.12 17.29
C PRO A 259 5.27 5.92 18.24
N ALA A 260 6.07 5.92 19.31
CA ALA A 260 6.09 4.86 20.33
C ALA A 260 4.83 4.86 21.21
N ASP A 261 3.65 5.09 20.64
CA ASP A 261 2.38 4.71 21.24
C ASP A 261 2.39 3.17 21.31
N PRO A 262 2.57 2.58 22.51
CA PRO A 262 2.86 1.15 22.65
C PRO A 262 1.73 0.30 22.05
N GLU A 263 0.48 0.71 22.24
CA GLU A 263 -0.70 -0.02 21.72
C GLU A 263 -0.84 0.12 20.20
N GLY A 264 -0.45 1.26 19.62
CA GLY A 264 -0.59 1.52 18.20
C GLY A 264 0.47 0.85 17.33
N LYS A 265 1.72 0.82 17.81
CA LYS A 265 2.86 0.30 17.07
C LYS A 265 2.87 -1.23 17.02
N GLU A 266 2.74 -1.89 18.16
CA GLU A 266 2.69 -3.35 18.24
C GLU A 266 1.50 -3.90 17.45
N SER A 267 0.31 -3.31 17.63
CA SER A 267 -0.88 -3.70 16.86
C SER A 267 -0.70 -3.54 15.35
N SER A 268 0.09 -2.56 14.89
CA SER A 268 0.35 -2.35 13.46
C SER A 268 1.34 -3.36 12.89
N VAL A 269 2.40 -3.71 13.65
CA VAL A 269 3.35 -4.77 13.26
C VAL A 269 2.62 -6.11 13.18
N ASP A 270 1.87 -6.47 14.22
CA ASP A 270 1.17 -7.75 14.28
C ASP A 270 0.12 -7.87 13.16
N ALA A 271 -0.66 -6.81 12.94
CA ALA A 271 -1.63 -6.79 11.84
C ALA A 271 -0.96 -6.93 10.48
N LEU A 272 0.16 -6.23 10.25
CA LEU A 272 0.91 -6.30 8.99
C LEU A 272 1.46 -7.71 8.77
N MET A 273 2.12 -8.27 9.79
CA MET A 273 2.71 -9.61 9.73
C MET A 273 1.64 -10.67 9.52
N GLN A 274 0.53 -10.60 10.28
CA GLN A 274 -0.62 -11.48 10.09
C GLN A 274 -1.17 -11.39 8.67
N SER A 275 -1.36 -10.18 8.16
CA SER A 275 -1.86 -9.98 6.79
C SER A 275 -0.92 -10.55 5.75
N TRP A 276 0.40 -10.38 5.90
CA TRP A 276 1.41 -10.93 4.99
C TRP A 276 1.46 -12.45 5.01
N PHE A 277 1.31 -13.06 6.20
CA PHE A 277 1.23 -14.51 6.34
C PHE A 277 -0.03 -15.06 5.67
N SER A 278 -1.20 -14.46 5.93
CA SER A 278 -2.48 -14.86 5.33
C SER A 278 -2.48 -14.68 3.81
N ALA A 279 -1.84 -13.63 3.31
CA ALA A 279 -1.70 -13.32 1.88
C ALA A 279 -0.76 -14.26 1.11
N GLY A 280 -0.03 -15.14 1.80
CA GLY A 280 0.97 -16.01 1.17
C GLY A 280 2.11 -15.24 0.53
N VAL A 281 2.41 -14.02 1.00
CA VAL A 281 3.60 -13.24 0.60
C VAL A 281 4.85 -14.11 0.76
N LEU A 282 4.86 -14.92 1.82
CA LEU A 282 5.87 -15.92 2.10
C LEU A 282 5.33 -17.31 1.71
N ALA A 283 6.11 -18.09 0.94
CA ALA A 283 5.71 -19.46 0.60
C ALA A 283 5.51 -20.31 1.87
N PRO A 284 4.61 -21.31 1.91
CA PRO A 284 4.43 -22.16 3.09
C PRO A 284 5.72 -22.84 3.56
N ARG A 285 6.61 -23.21 2.63
CA ARG A 285 7.96 -23.69 2.94
C ARG A 285 8.82 -22.59 3.59
N THR A 286 8.77 -21.36 3.08
CA THR A 286 9.45 -20.20 3.68
C THR A 286 8.87 -19.86 5.05
N ILE A 287 7.55 -19.93 5.26
CA ILE A 287 6.92 -19.73 6.57
C ILE A 287 7.35 -20.83 7.55
N LYS A 288 7.32 -22.09 7.11
CA LYS A 288 7.80 -23.22 7.91
C LYS A 288 9.29 -23.04 8.22
N LEU A 289 10.11 -22.62 7.26
CA LEU A 289 11.53 -22.33 7.46
C LEU A 289 11.74 -21.11 8.37
N LEU A 290 11.03 -20.00 8.20
CA LEU A 290 11.11 -18.82 9.05
C LEU A 290 10.70 -19.16 10.49
N ARG A 291 9.65 -19.96 10.69
CA ARG A 291 9.25 -20.48 12.02
C ARG A 291 10.25 -21.50 12.58
N LEU A 292 11.02 -22.17 11.72
CA LEU A 292 12.10 -23.08 12.11
C LEU A 292 13.46 -22.36 12.25
N GLU A 293 13.63 -21.17 11.70
CA GLU A 293 14.92 -20.47 11.61
C GLU A 293 14.92 -19.14 12.39
N LEU A 294 13.76 -18.65 12.81
CA LEU A 294 13.61 -17.56 13.75
C LEU A 294 13.11 -18.09 15.11
N PRO A 295 13.80 -17.77 16.21
CA PRO A 295 15.13 -17.19 16.29
C PRO A 295 16.22 -18.30 16.24
N ARG A 296 17.21 -18.26 15.33
CA ARG A 296 18.34 -19.20 15.35
C ARG A 296 19.73 -18.57 15.54
N PRO A 297 20.41 -19.01 16.62
CA PRO A 297 21.87 -19.05 16.76
C PRO A 297 22.67 -19.70 15.61
N LYS A 298 22.23 -20.86 15.09
CA LYS A 298 23.00 -21.61 14.07
C LYS A 298 23.18 -20.86 12.77
N LEU A 299 22.14 -20.16 12.35
CA LEU A 299 22.14 -19.32 11.16
C LEU A 299 23.10 -18.15 11.39
N VAL A 300 22.88 -17.36 12.45
CA VAL A 300 23.79 -16.28 12.91
C VAL A 300 25.26 -16.76 12.98
N LYS A 301 25.53 -17.95 13.53
CA LYS A 301 26.88 -18.55 13.55
C LYS A 301 27.40 -18.89 12.16
N ALA A 302 26.64 -19.58 11.32
CA ALA A 302 27.08 -19.95 9.96
C ALA A 302 27.45 -18.71 9.14
N LEU A 303 26.82 -17.57 9.43
CA LEU A 303 27.03 -16.30 8.74
C LEU A 303 28.13 -15.46 9.36
N LEU A 304 28.28 -15.47 10.69
CA LEU A 304 29.47 -14.94 11.35
C LEU A 304 30.70 -15.67 10.83
N VAL A 305 30.62 -17.00 10.66
CA VAL A 305 31.66 -17.80 10.02
C VAL A 305 31.85 -17.41 8.55
N ALA A 306 30.78 -17.16 7.79
CA ALA A 306 30.89 -16.66 6.41
C ALA A 306 31.51 -15.24 6.33
N PHE A 307 31.21 -14.36 7.29
CA PHE A 307 31.78 -13.01 7.40
C PHE A 307 33.24 -13.02 7.86
N GLN A 308 33.59 -13.98 8.72
CA GLN A 308 34.92 -14.11 9.31
C GLN A 308 35.90 -14.91 8.44
N ASN A 309 35.45 -15.53 7.34
CA ASN A 309 36.32 -16.25 6.44
C ASN A 309 36.86 -15.28 5.36
N PRO A 310 38.02 -14.63 5.56
CA PRO A 310 38.40 -13.41 4.86
C PRO A 310 39.37 -13.67 3.71
N GLN A 311 39.39 -14.88 3.14
CA GLN A 311 40.24 -15.16 1.99
C GLN A 311 39.65 -14.53 0.72
N GLY A 312 39.83 -13.20 0.58
CA GLY A 312 39.65 -12.45 -0.68
C GLY A 312 38.50 -11.43 -0.73
N GLN A 313 37.50 -11.49 0.16
CA GLN A 313 36.24 -10.74 -0.05
C GLN A 313 36.17 -9.33 0.55
N GLY A 314 37.10 -8.90 1.40
CA GLY A 314 37.02 -7.58 2.05
C GLY A 314 37.06 -6.39 1.09
N ARG A 315 37.76 -6.51 -0.06
CA ARG A 315 37.73 -5.48 -1.12
C ARG A 315 36.43 -5.51 -1.92
N GLN A 316 35.89 -6.70 -2.18
CA GLN A 316 34.63 -6.86 -2.91
C GLN A 316 33.47 -6.31 -2.08
N LEU A 317 33.39 -6.60 -0.77
CA LEU A 317 32.33 -6.10 0.09
C LEU A 317 32.31 -4.57 0.18
N LYS A 318 33.49 -3.91 0.24
CA LYS A 318 33.57 -2.44 0.20
C LYS A 318 33.09 -1.86 -1.13
N LYS A 319 33.44 -2.52 -2.24
CA LYS A 319 32.99 -2.14 -3.58
C LYS A 319 31.48 -2.32 -3.71
N ASP A 320 30.96 -3.47 -3.30
CA ASP A 320 29.55 -3.81 -3.27
C ASP A 320 28.74 -2.84 -2.37
N HIS A 321 29.28 -2.47 -1.21
CA HIS A 321 28.69 -1.43 -0.35
C HIS A 321 28.69 -0.05 -1.02
N GLN A 322 29.80 0.36 -1.64
CA GLN A 322 29.87 1.65 -2.33
C GLN A 322 28.95 1.69 -3.55
N GLU A 323 28.84 0.60 -4.29
CA GLU A 323 27.91 0.41 -5.40
C GLU A 323 26.46 0.48 -4.92
N PHE A 324 26.13 -0.20 -3.82
CA PHE A 324 24.81 -0.13 -3.19
C PHE A 324 24.45 1.31 -2.75
N MET A 325 25.39 2.04 -2.14
CA MET A 325 25.17 3.41 -1.67
C MET A 325 25.05 4.43 -2.81
N THR A 326 25.67 4.17 -3.96
CA THR A 326 25.70 5.12 -5.09
C THR A 326 24.61 4.84 -6.13
N GLN A 327 24.31 3.56 -6.39
CA GLN A 327 23.39 3.13 -7.44
C GLN A 327 22.09 2.54 -6.88
N GLY A 328 22.02 2.33 -5.57
CA GLY A 328 20.85 1.83 -4.88
C GLY A 328 20.67 0.31 -5.01
N ALA A 329 19.58 -0.15 -4.41
CA ALA A 329 19.13 -1.54 -4.31
C ALA A 329 18.69 -2.16 -5.67
N GLY A 330 18.90 -1.51 -6.81
CA GLY A 330 18.50 -2.03 -8.13
C GLY A 330 19.67 -2.45 -9.01
N ALA A 331 20.89 -2.04 -8.68
CA ALA A 331 22.02 -2.05 -9.61
C ALA A 331 22.63 -3.45 -9.84
N ASN A 332 22.62 -4.30 -8.82
CA ASN A 332 23.24 -5.62 -8.88
C ASN A 332 22.53 -6.58 -7.92
N VAL A 333 21.81 -7.55 -8.49
CA VAL A 333 21.06 -8.57 -7.74
C VAL A 333 21.96 -9.59 -7.04
N GLU A 334 23.23 -9.69 -7.44
CA GLU A 334 24.23 -10.55 -6.80
C GLU A 334 25.10 -9.78 -5.80
N ASN A 335 24.78 -8.51 -5.52
CA ASN A 335 25.53 -7.69 -4.58
C ASN A 335 25.57 -8.35 -3.20
N ALA A 336 26.77 -8.55 -2.66
CA ALA A 336 26.93 -9.26 -1.40
C ALA A 336 26.26 -8.55 -0.21
N MET A 337 25.89 -7.27 -0.33
CA MET A 337 25.16 -6.48 0.68
C MET A 337 23.71 -6.90 0.88
N TRP A 338 23.09 -7.61 -0.08
CA TRP A 338 21.73 -8.12 0.10
C TRP A 338 21.61 -9.10 1.25
N VAL A 339 22.65 -9.88 1.45
CA VAL A 339 22.71 -10.85 2.54
C VAL A 339 22.72 -10.11 3.89
N PRO A 340 23.68 -9.19 4.21
CA PRO A 340 23.63 -8.27 5.36
C PRO A 340 22.33 -7.49 5.52
N GLY A 341 21.75 -6.97 4.44
CA GLY A 341 20.48 -6.25 4.48
C GLY A 341 19.32 -7.14 4.93
N GLY A 342 19.23 -8.35 4.36
CA GLY A 342 18.30 -9.39 4.82
C GLY A 342 18.52 -9.77 6.29
N TRP A 343 19.77 -9.79 6.78
CA TRP A 343 20.09 -10.01 8.19
C TRP A 343 19.56 -8.91 9.10
N GLN A 344 19.82 -7.65 8.76
CA GLN A 344 19.32 -6.53 9.54
C GLN A 344 17.80 -6.55 9.59
N MET A 345 17.13 -6.81 8.45
CA MET A 345 15.67 -6.94 8.41
C MET A 345 15.16 -8.08 9.30
N MET A 346 15.79 -9.25 9.26
CA MET A 346 15.39 -10.42 10.05
C MET A 346 15.66 -10.24 11.55
N ALA A 347 16.79 -9.66 11.93
CA ALA A 347 17.14 -9.35 13.32
C ALA A 347 16.22 -8.25 13.88
N LEU A 348 15.88 -7.24 13.06
CA LEU A 348 14.87 -6.26 13.40
C LEU A 348 13.51 -6.94 13.59
N LEU A 349 13.07 -7.80 12.68
CA LEU A 349 11.81 -8.53 12.83
C LEU A 349 11.78 -9.37 14.11
N GLU A 350 12.85 -10.11 14.42
CA GLU A 350 12.96 -10.89 15.66
C GLU A 350 12.88 -10.00 16.90
N ALA A 351 13.65 -8.92 16.94
CA ALA A 351 13.66 -7.95 18.03
C ALA A 351 12.30 -7.29 18.25
N LYS A 352 11.52 -7.13 17.18
CA LYS A 352 10.22 -6.45 17.19
C LYS A 352 9.06 -7.38 17.54
N VAL A 353 9.18 -8.68 17.23
CA VAL A 353 8.14 -9.69 17.54
C VAL A 353 8.34 -10.31 18.92
N LYS A 354 9.57 -10.28 19.46
CA LYS A 354 9.88 -10.84 20.77
C LYS A 354 9.40 -9.91 21.88
N GLU A 355 8.41 -10.33 22.64
CA GLU A 355 7.94 -9.58 23.79
C GLU A 355 8.95 -9.63 24.95
N PRO A 356 9.00 -8.59 25.81
CA PRO A 356 9.71 -8.68 27.07
C PRO A 356 9.24 -9.93 27.82
N ARG A 357 10.21 -10.76 28.21
CA ARG A 357 10.00 -12.03 28.94
C ARG A 357 9.63 -13.24 28.09
N ASP A 358 9.60 -13.17 26.77
CA ASP A 358 9.46 -14.38 25.96
C ASP A 358 10.57 -15.41 26.23
N CYS A 359 10.18 -16.68 26.22
CA CYS A 359 11.14 -17.77 26.34
C CYS A 359 11.98 -17.86 25.07
N ALA A 360 13.31 -17.89 25.21
CA ALA A 360 14.20 -18.05 24.07
C ALA A 360 14.21 -19.47 23.47
N ARG A 361 13.50 -20.44 24.06
CA ARG A 361 13.39 -21.81 23.49
C ARG A 361 12.39 -21.81 22.35
N ARG A 362 12.83 -22.32 21.22
CA ARG A 362 12.01 -22.55 20.02
C ARG A 362 10.70 -23.26 20.30
N GLY A 363 9.61 -22.74 19.74
CA GLY A 363 8.26 -23.32 19.83
C GLY A 363 7.66 -23.25 21.24
N CYS A 364 8.31 -22.56 22.16
CA CYS A 364 7.78 -22.32 23.49
C CYS A 364 7.03 -20.98 23.49
N GLU A 365 5.71 -21.05 23.54
CA GLU A 365 4.83 -19.86 23.62
C GLU A 365 4.68 -19.37 25.08
N LYS A 366 5.38 -19.99 26.04
CA LYS A 366 5.30 -19.61 27.45
C LYS A 366 6.19 -18.39 27.71
N LYS A 367 5.59 -17.37 28.32
CA LYS A 367 6.33 -16.24 28.90
C LYS A 367 7.10 -16.71 30.15
N ARG A 368 8.26 -16.10 30.41
CA ARG A 368 8.95 -16.21 31.70
C ARG A 368 8.01 -15.70 32.78
N SER A 369 7.91 -16.41 33.91
CA SER A 369 6.90 -16.08 34.90
C SER A 369 7.13 -14.67 35.44
N ALA A 370 6.06 -13.88 35.53
CA ALA A 370 6.14 -12.51 36.05
C ALA A 370 6.57 -12.47 37.52
N LYS A 371 6.43 -13.60 38.24
CA LYS A 371 6.80 -13.77 39.64
C LYS A 371 8.31 -13.91 39.88
N MET A 372 9.13 -13.99 38.82
CA MET A 372 10.59 -13.90 38.90
C MET A 372 11.06 -12.47 39.19
N ASP A 373 10.51 -11.84 40.24
CA ASP A 373 10.92 -10.50 40.64
C ASP A 373 12.15 -10.53 41.56
N SER A 374 12.48 -11.69 42.16
CA SER A 374 13.76 -11.87 42.83
C SER A 374 14.89 -12.03 41.80
N GLU A 375 15.97 -11.28 42.01
CA GLU A 375 17.23 -11.38 41.24
C GLU A 375 17.72 -12.83 41.10
N GLU A 376 17.52 -13.65 42.14
CA GLU A 376 17.92 -15.05 42.18
C GLU A 376 17.11 -15.93 41.22
N GLU A 377 15.79 -15.74 41.13
CA GLU A 377 14.97 -16.51 40.19
C GLU A 377 15.18 -16.07 38.74
N LYS A 378 15.49 -14.79 38.51
CA LYS A 378 15.86 -14.30 37.16
C LYS A 378 17.10 -15.01 36.64
N LYS A 379 18.12 -15.19 37.48
CA LYS A 379 19.38 -15.85 37.08
C LYS A 379 19.20 -17.34 36.82
N LYS A 380 18.28 -18.01 37.52
CA LYS A 380 18.09 -19.47 37.43
C LYS A 380 17.80 -19.98 36.02
N PHE A 381 17.13 -19.19 35.17
CA PHE A 381 16.80 -19.60 33.81
C PHE A 381 17.35 -18.66 32.75
N MET A 382 18.46 -17.98 33.03
CA MET A 382 19.24 -17.25 32.03
C MET A 382 20.46 -18.06 31.60
N CYS A 383 20.96 -17.78 30.40
CA CYS A 383 22.24 -18.34 30.01
C CYS A 383 23.37 -17.67 30.80
N GLU A 384 24.03 -18.45 31.66
CA GLU A 384 25.14 -18.03 32.53
C GLU A 384 26.31 -17.34 31.81
N MET A 385 26.45 -17.52 30.50
CA MET A 385 27.57 -16.96 29.75
C MET A 385 27.29 -15.60 29.14
N CYS A 386 26.04 -15.27 28.79
CA CYS A 386 25.71 -13.97 28.22
C CYS A 386 24.77 -13.14 29.09
N ASP A 387 24.10 -13.74 30.09
CA ASP A 387 23.09 -13.12 30.95
C ASP A 387 21.94 -12.39 30.24
N VAL A 388 21.86 -12.47 28.92
CA VAL A 388 20.88 -11.78 28.09
C VAL A 388 19.72 -12.72 27.72
N THR A 389 20.04 -13.98 27.42
CA THR A 389 19.05 -14.94 26.90
C THR A 389 18.36 -15.68 28.02
N GLY A 390 17.05 -15.45 28.19
CA GLY A 390 16.23 -16.07 29.23
C GLY A 390 15.25 -17.14 28.74
N TYR A 391 14.91 -18.07 29.63
CA TYR A 391 14.04 -19.21 29.38
C TYR A 391 12.94 -19.31 30.44
N CYS A 392 11.78 -19.88 30.09
CA CYS A 392 10.66 -20.01 31.04
C CYS A 392 10.82 -21.19 32.02
N SER A 393 11.74 -22.12 31.75
CA SER A 393 12.00 -23.30 32.58
C SER A 393 13.38 -23.90 32.29
N GLU A 394 13.82 -24.80 33.17
CA GLU A 394 15.06 -25.56 33.02
C GLU A 394 15.05 -26.44 31.75
N ASP A 395 13.93 -27.10 31.45
CA ASP A 395 13.78 -27.88 30.21
C ASP A 395 13.98 -27.02 28.96
N CYS A 396 13.53 -25.76 29.01
CA CYS A 396 13.68 -24.82 27.91
C CYS A 396 15.13 -24.34 27.77
N LEU A 397 15.80 -24.08 28.89
CA LEU A 397 17.22 -23.74 28.92
C LEU A 397 18.07 -24.90 28.41
N THR A 398 17.98 -26.07 29.04
CA THR A 398 18.74 -27.28 28.69
C THR A 398 18.46 -27.76 27.27
N GLY A 399 17.19 -27.70 26.83
CA GLY A 399 16.80 -28.05 25.47
C GLY A 399 17.34 -27.10 24.39
N ASN A 400 17.69 -25.86 24.74
CA ASN A 400 18.19 -24.87 23.79
C ASN A 400 19.68 -24.53 23.96
N ILE A 401 20.31 -24.92 25.07
CA ILE A 401 21.66 -24.45 25.44
C ILE A 401 22.72 -24.83 24.42
N ILE A 402 22.59 -26.00 23.77
CA ILE A 402 23.53 -26.46 22.74
C ILE A 402 23.47 -25.53 21.52
N GLU A 403 22.28 -25.07 21.14
CA GLU A 403 22.12 -24.14 20.02
C GLU A 403 22.54 -22.73 20.44
N HIS A 404 22.11 -22.25 21.61
CA HIS A 404 22.46 -20.93 22.10
C HIS A 404 23.97 -20.74 22.30
N LYS A 405 24.69 -21.75 22.83
CA LYS A 405 26.16 -21.74 22.99
C LYS A 405 26.90 -21.39 21.69
N GLN A 406 26.30 -21.65 20.53
CA GLN A 406 26.89 -21.35 19.24
C GLN A 406 26.97 -19.84 18.92
N ILE A 407 26.10 -19.03 19.52
CA ILE A 407 26.15 -17.56 19.38
C ILE A 407 26.40 -16.84 20.68
N CYS A 408 26.42 -17.54 21.81
CA CYS A 408 26.40 -16.93 23.13
C CYS A 408 27.46 -15.83 23.29
N GLY A 409 28.69 -16.07 22.82
CA GLY A 409 29.78 -15.08 22.85
C GLY A 409 29.59 -13.85 21.95
N TRP A 410 28.61 -13.87 21.04
CA TRP A 410 28.27 -12.78 20.12
C TRP A 410 27.03 -12.00 20.55
N VAL A 411 26.30 -12.48 21.55
CA VAL A 411 25.01 -11.88 21.96
C VAL A 411 25.17 -10.43 22.40
N HIS A 412 26.24 -10.09 23.12
CA HIS A 412 26.52 -8.70 23.51
C HIS A 412 26.78 -7.79 22.31
N MET A 413 27.50 -8.28 21.30
CA MET A 413 27.73 -7.52 20.07
C MET A 413 26.43 -7.30 19.29
N ILE A 414 25.55 -8.31 19.23
CA ILE A 414 24.24 -8.20 18.61
C ILE A 414 23.38 -7.19 19.38
N GLU A 415 23.35 -7.27 20.72
CA GLU A 415 22.67 -6.27 21.55
C GLU A 415 23.21 -4.87 21.32
N ASP A 416 24.52 -4.68 21.25
CA ASP A 416 25.12 -3.37 21.02
C ASP A 416 24.79 -2.84 19.63
N VAL A 417 24.79 -3.68 18.59
CA VAL A 417 24.32 -3.28 17.25
C VAL A 417 22.84 -2.89 17.31
N MET A 418 22.00 -3.68 17.98
CA MET A 418 20.57 -3.39 18.12
C MET A 418 20.33 -2.09 18.91
N LYS A 419 21.05 -1.85 20.01
CA LYS A 419 21.02 -0.60 20.79
C LYS A 419 21.48 0.58 19.93
N ASN A 420 22.57 0.43 19.20
CA ASN A 420 23.11 1.49 18.33
C ASN A 420 22.22 1.79 17.13
N VAL A 421 21.51 0.79 16.59
CA VAL A 421 20.49 1.00 15.54
C VAL A 421 19.26 1.68 16.14
N ALA A 422 18.81 1.29 17.33
CA ALA A 422 17.68 1.91 18.01
C ALA A 422 17.94 3.34 18.51
N LEU A 423 19.21 3.71 18.76
CA LEU A 423 19.62 5.01 19.30
C LEU A 423 20.04 6.04 18.24
N ARG A 424 20.17 5.66 16.96
CA ARG A 424 20.42 6.66 15.92
C ARG A 424 19.13 7.46 15.69
N PRO A 425 19.13 8.78 15.92
CA PRO A 425 18.05 9.61 15.42
C PRO A 425 18.12 9.53 13.89
N THR A 426 17.05 9.01 13.30
CA THR A 426 16.82 9.02 11.85
C THR A 426 16.64 10.44 11.33
#